data_AF-A0A3C2DXL1-F1
#
_entry.id   AF-A0A3C2DXL1-F1
#
_cell.length_a   1.000
_cell.length_b   1.000
_cell.length_c   1.000
_cell.angle_alpha   90.00
_cell.angle_beta   90.00
_cell.angle_gamma   90.00
#
_symmetry.space_group_name_H-M   'P 1'
#
loop_
_entity.id
_entity.type
_entity.pdbx_description
1 polymer ?
#
loop_
_entity_poly.entity_id
_entity_poly.type
_entity_poly.pdbx_seq_one_letter_code
_entity_poly.pdbx_strand_id
1 'polypeptide(L)'
;AWIAGKTGGDLDLRRRFTELGYQYAPVAMVSLVIGLGGELFDNLAFVGLDRAAIGYIKGLLFAIGFLWSVYLGYRILAVQGVAANRLWAPLGPGVIGSLLVAVFWWPAIFIQ
;
A
#
# COMPACT_ATOMS: atom_id res chain seq x y z
N ALA A 1 10.66 9.86 -6.30
CA ALA A 1 10.76 10.91 -7.33
C ALA A 1 12.21 11.34 -7.63
N TRP A 2 12.97 11.83 -6.64
CA TRP A 2 14.37 12.25 -6.87
C TRP A 2 15.28 11.09 -7.32
N ILE A 3 15.22 9.95 -6.62
CA ILE A 3 15.96 8.73 -6.97
C ILE A 3 15.57 8.23 -8.38
N ALA A 4 14.29 8.34 -8.75
CA ALA A 4 13.81 7.96 -10.09
C ALA A 4 14.48 8.80 -11.19
N GLY A 5 14.64 10.11 -11.00
CA GLY A 5 15.36 10.96 -11.97
C GLY A 5 16.83 10.60 -12.09
N LYS A 6 17.50 10.33 -10.97
CA LYS A 6 18.91 9.89 -10.98
C LYS A 6 19.13 8.54 -11.65
N THR A 7 18.09 7.72 -11.75
CA THR A 7 18.17 6.38 -12.35
C THR A 7 17.72 6.33 -13.81
N GLY A 8 17.38 7.48 -14.41
CA GLY A 8 17.01 7.60 -15.82
C GLY A 8 15.52 7.89 -16.05
N GLY A 9 14.76 8.19 -14.99
CA GLY A 9 13.35 8.52 -15.11
C GLY A 9 13.10 9.80 -15.91
N ASP A 10 12.24 9.70 -16.91
CA ASP A 10 11.60 10.79 -17.66
C ASP A 10 10.81 11.70 -16.70
N LEU A 11 10.45 12.88 -17.19
CA LEU A 11 9.62 13.90 -16.58
C LEU A 11 10.33 14.76 -15.53
N ASP A 12 9.74 15.93 -15.27
CA ASP A 12 10.20 16.81 -14.20
C ASP A 12 9.91 16.21 -12.82
N LEU A 13 10.70 16.63 -11.83
CA LEU A 13 10.61 16.11 -10.45
C LEU A 13 9.18 16.19 -9.87
N ARG A 14 8.47 17.29 -10.15
CA ARG A 14 7.09 17.51 -9.69
C ARG A 14 6.14 16.45 -10.23
N ARG A 15 6.23 16.14 -11.52
CA ARG A 15 5.35 15.15 -12.16
C ARG A 15 5.67 13.74 -11.69
N ARG A 16 6.96 13.38 -11.60
CA ARG A 16 7.40 12.12 -10.98
C ARG A 16 6.91 11.96 -9.55
N PHE A 17 6.90 13.04 -8.78
CA PHE A 17 6.40 13.03 -7.40
C PHE A 17 4.89 12.81 -7.34
N THR A 18 4.11 13.54 -8.13
CA THR A 18 2.65 13.37 -8.21
C THR A 18 2.27 11.96 -8.65
N GLU A 19 2.88 11.45 -9.72
CA GLU A 19 2.61 10.11 -10.24
C GLU A 19 3.01 9.03 -9.22
N LEU A 20 4.22 9.09 -8.66
CA LEU A 20 4.68 8.10 -7.68
C LEU A 20 3.85 8.16 -6.38
N GLY A 21 3.25 9.31 -6.05
CA GLY A 21 2.32 9.45 -4.94
C GLY A 21 1.09 8.54 -5.05
N TYR A 22 0.62 8.25 -6.27
CA TYR A 22 -0.52 7.34 -6.48
C TYR A 22 -0.25 5.91 -6.00
N GLN A 23 1.02 5.52 -5.83
CA GLN A 23 1.34 4.22 -5.23
C GLN A 23 0.73 4.04 -3.83
N TYR A 24 0.47 5.12 -3.09
CA TYR A 24 -0.12 5.04 -1.75
C TYR A 24 -1.64 4.86 -1.76
N ALA A 25 -2.31 5.10 -2.89
CA ALA A 25 -3.77 5.10 -2.95
C ALA A 25 -4.38 3.73 -2.57
N PRO A 26 -3.93 2.57 -3.09
CA PRO A 26 -4.49 1.28 -2.72
C PRO A 26 -4.41 0.99 -1.22
N VAL A 27 -3.22 1.11 -0.61
CA VAL A 27 -3.03 0.95 0.84
C VAL A 27 -3.90 1.92 1.64
N ALA A 28 -3.97 3.19 1.26
CA ALA A 28 -4.78 4.18 1.99
C ALA A 28 -6.28 3.85 1.94
N MET A 29 -6.80 3.49 0.77
CA MET A 29 -8.22 3.11 0.61
C MET A 29 -8.55 1.87 1.44
N VAL A 30 -7.71 0.85 1.42
CA VAL A 30 -7.92 -0.36 2.21
C VAL A 30 -7.82 -0.08 3.71
N SER A 31 -6.84 0.73 4.13
CA SER A 31 -6.74 1.19 5.53
C SER A 31 -8.00 1.91 5.99
N LEU A 32 -8.59 2.77 5.16
CA LEU A 32 -9.86 3.43 5.47
C LEU A 32 -11.01 2.42 5.61
N VAL A 33 -11.10 1.42 4.72
CA VAL A 33 -12.11 0.36 4.82
C VAL A 33 -11.95 -0.44 6.11
N ILE A 34 -10.73 -0.80 6.48
CA ILE A 34 -10.47 -1.58 7.71
C ILE A 34 -10.76 -0.73 8.96
N GLY A 35 -10.37 0.54 8.97
CA GLY A 35 -10.53 1.41 10.13
C GLY A 35 -11.92 1.95 10.35
N LEU A 36 -12.57 2.43 9.28
CA LEU A 36 -13.94 2.94 9.36
C LEU A 36 -14.96 1.81 9.32
N GLY A 37 -14.63 0.70 8.66
CA GLY A 37 -15.47 -0.50 8.59
C GLY A 37 -15.21 -1.50 9.70
N GLY A 38 -14.49 -1.16 10.77
CA GLY A 38 -14.18 -2.09 11.87
C GLY A 38 -15.42 -2.82 12.40
N GLU A 39 -16.49 -2.06 12.70
CA GLU A 39 -17.79 -2.59 13.14
C GLU A 39 -18.50 -3.43 12.07
N LEU A 40 -18.26 -3.15 10.78
CA LEU A 40 -18.79 -3.97 9.69
C LEU A 40 -18.18 -5.37 9.71
N PHE A 41 -16.89 -5.49 10.03
CA PHE A 41 -16.22 -6.78 10.19
C PHE A 41 -16.68 -7.53 11.44
N ASP A 42 -17.06 -6.82 12.51
CA ASP A 42 -17.58 -7.44 13.72
C ASP A 42 -18.91 -8.17 13.46
N ASN A 43 -19.69 -7.70 12.48
CA ASN A 43 -20.92 -8.40 12.07
C ASN A 43 -20.66 -9.81 11.50
N LEU A 44 -19.44 -10.11 11.05
CA LEU A 44 -19.07 -11.46 10.61
C LEU A 44 -19.10 -12.46 11.77
N ALA A 45 -19.01 -12.00 13.02
CA ALA A 45 -19.19 -12.84 14.19
C ALA A 45 -20.61 -13.43 14.26
N PHE A 46 -21.64 -12.72 13.78
CA PHE A 46 -23.01 -13.25 13.70
C PHE A 46 -23.16 -14.38 12.67
N VAL A 47 -22.23 -14.49 11.72
CA VAL A 47 -22.17 -15.56 10.72
C VAL A 47 -21.31 -16.74 11.22
N GLY A 48 -20.80 -16.66 12.46
CA GLY A 48 -20.04 -17.73 13.11
C GLY A 48 -18.53 -17.64 12.90
N LEU A 49 -17.99 -16.53 12.40
CA LEU A 49 -16.54 -16.32 12.36
C LEU A 49 -16.02 -15.93 13.74
N ASP A 50 -14.91 -16.54 14.15
CA ASP A 50 -14.19 -16.13 15.35
C ASP A 50 -13.38 -14.84 15.09
N ARG A 51 -12.95 -14.19 16.18
CA ARG A 51 -12.17 -12.94 16.09
C ARG A 51 -10.85 -13.13 15.33
N ALA A 52 -10.25 -14.32 15.42
CA ALA A 52 -9.03 -14.65 14.70
C ALA A 52 -9.26 -14.66 13.18
N ALA A 53 -10.32 -15.30 12.69
CA ALA A 53 -10.68 -15.29 11.28
C ALA A 53 -10.99 -13.88 10.76
N ILE A 54 -11.69 -13.06 11.55
CA ILE A 54 -11.96 -11.66 11.22
C ILE A 54 -10.64 -10.87 11.08
N GLY A 55 -9.72 -11.05 12.03
CA GLY A 55 -8.38 -10.46 11.97
C GLY A 55 -7.58 -10.92 10.73
N TYR A 56 -7.65 -12.20 10.37
CA TYR A 56 -7.00 -12.70 9.15
C TYR A 56 -7.60 -12.12 7.88
N ILE A 57 -8.92 -11.90 7.82
CA ILE A 57 -9.57 -11.24 6.68
C ILE A 57 -9.10 -9.79 6.55
N LYS A 58 -9.11 -9.03 7.66
CA LYS A 58 -8.59 -7.65 7.70
C LYS A 58 -7.12 -7.61 7.25
N GLY A 59 -6.31 -8.52 7.78
CA GLY A 59 -4.89 -8.65 7.44
C GLY A 59 -4.65 -9.01 5.97
N LEU A 60 -5.44 -9.93 5.40
CA LEU A 60 -5.35 -10.32 4.00
C LEU A 60 -5.75 -9.17 3.07
N LEU A 61 -6.83 -8.45 3.39
CA LEU A 61 -7.24 -7.25 2.66
C LEU A 61 -6.11 -6.22 2.65
N PHE A 62 -5.52 -5.95 3.81
CA PHE A 62 -4.37 -5.04 3.92
C PHE A 62 -3.19 -5.52 3.07
N ALA A 63 -2.83 -6.80 3.15
CA ALA A 63 -1.74 -7.39 2.37
C ALA A 63 -1.97 -7.25 0.86
N ILE A 64 -3.20 -7.48 0.38
CA ILE A 64 -3.57 -7.29 -1.03
C ILE A 64 -3.41 -5.81 -1.41
N GLY A 65 -3.90 -4.88 -0.59
CA GLY A 65 -3.73 -3.45 -0.79
C GLY A 65 -2.26 -3.04 -0.87
N PHE A 66 -1.43 -3.57 0.03
CA PHE A 66 0.02 -3.37 0.04
C PHE A 66 0.69 -3.88 -1.23
N LEU A 67 0.44 -5.13 -1.62
CA LEU A 67 1.00 -5.71 -2.84
C LEU A 67 0.56 -4.92 -4.08
N TRP A 68 -0.68 -4.44 -4.10
CA TRP A 68 -1.19 -3.59 -5.17
C TRP A 68 -0.48 -2.23 -5.20
N SER A 69 -0.26 -1.59 -4.05
CA SER A 69 0.53 -0.35 -3.94
C SER A 69 1.95 -0.52 -4.49
N VAL A 70 2.63 -1.61 -4.13
CA VAL A 70 3.97 -1.94 -4.64
C VAL A 70 3.95 -2.18 -6.15
N TYR A 71 2.98 -2.96 -6.64
CA TYR A 71 2.79 -3.23 -8.06
C TYR A 71 2.51 -1.94 -8.85
N LEU A 72 1.67 -1.05 -8.33
CA LEU A 72 1.36 0.23 -8.96
C LEU A 72 2.59 1.14 -9.01
N GLY A 73 3.36 1.23 -7.92
CA GLY A 73 4.63 1.97 -7.90
C GLY A 73 5.63 1.44 -8.93
N TYR A 74 5.74 0.12 -9.07
CA TYR A 74 6.57 -0.52 -10.10
C TYR A 74 6.11 -0.13 -11.50
N ARG A 75 4.81 -0.20 -11.78
CA ARG A 75 4.22 0.18 -13.08
C ARG A 75 4.43 1.65 -13.40
N ILE A 76 4.25 2.55 -12.42
CA ILE A 76 4.47 3.99 -12.58
C ILE A 76 5.94 4.26 -12.93
N LEU A 77 6.88 3.66 -12.20
CA LEU A 77 8.32 3.86 -12.45
C LEU A 77 8.75 3.31 -13.83
N ALA A 78 8.16 2.19 -14.26
CA ALA A 78 8.39 1.66 -15.61
C ALA A 78 7.86 2.60 -16.71
N VAL A 79 6.68 3.20 -16.50
CA VAL A 79 6.12 4.24 -17.40
C VAL A 79 6.98 5.50 -17.40
N GLN A 80 7.60 5.85 -16.28
CA GLN A 80 8.58 6.93 -16.18
C GLN A 80 9.92 6.60 -16.83
N GLY A 81 10.08 5.46 -17.50
CA GLY A 81 11.31 5.11 -18.22
C GLY A 81 12.48 4.64 -17.35
N VAL A 82 12.25 4.36 -16.05
CA VAL A 82 13.28 3.76 -15.19
C VAL A 82 13.55 2.33 -15.62
N ALA A 83 14.82 2.00 -15.89
CA ALA A 83 15.23 0.66 -16.30
C ALA A 83 14.84 -0.41 -15.25
N ALA A 84 14.38 -1.58 -15.71
CA ALA A 84 13.83 -2.64 -14.86
C ALA A 84 14.77 -3.09 -13.72
N ASN A 85 16.08 -3.06 -13.96
CA ASN A 85 17.11 -3.42 -12.98
C ASN A 85 17.32 -2.36 -11.88
N ARG A 86 16.82 -1.13 -12.05
CA ARG A 86 16.99 -0.01 -11.12
C ARG A 86 15.71 0.38 -10.40
N LEU A 87 14.59 -0.30 -10.65
CA LEU A 87 13.27 0.05 -10.11
C LEU A 87 13.18 -0.05 -8.58
N TRP A 88 13.93 -0.97 -7.97
CA TRP A 88 13.86 -1.22 -6.53
C TRP A 88 14.33 -0.02 -5.67
N ALA A 89 15.34 0.72 -6.13
CA ALA A 89 15.86 1.88 -5.41
C ALA A 89 14.83 3.04 -5.26
N PRO A 90 14.16 3.50 -6.33
CA PRO A 90 13.11 4.51 -6.22
C PRO A 90 11.78 3.98 -5.65
N LEU A 91 11.53 2.67 -5.70
CA LEU A 91 10.36 2.03 -5.09
C LEU A 91 10.48 1.93 -3.56
N GLY A 92 11.71 1.77 -3.05
CA GLY A 92 12.01 1.56 -1.63
C GLY A 92 11.29 2.51 -0.67
N PRO A 93 11.34 3.84 -0.86
CA PRO A 93 10.61 4.78 0.00
C PRO A 93 9.10 4.53 0.06
N GLY A 94 8.50 4.11 -1.05
CA GLY A 94 7.07 3.77 -1.13
C GLY A 94 6.72 2.51 -0.36
N VAL A 95 7.55 1.49 -0.51
CA VAL A 95 7.45 0.23 0.25
C VAL A 95 7.57 0.51 1.74
N ILE A 96 8.59 1.27 2.16
CA ILE A 96 8.83 1.63 3.56
C ILE A 96 7.63 2.40 4.12
N GLY A 97 7.13 3.41 3.40
CA GLY A 97 5.94 4.16 3.82
C GLY A 97 4.72 3.26 3.99
N SER A 98 4.50 2.32 3.07
CA SER A 98 3.38 1.39 3.13
C SER A 98 3.52 0.36 4.27
N LEU A 99 4.74 -0.08 4.57
CA LEU A 99 5.04 -0.92 5.74
C LEU A 99 4.81 -0.17 7.05
N LEU A 100 5.18 1.11 7.13
CA LEU A 100 4.88 1.93 8.30
C LEU A 100 3.38 2.04 8.54
N VAL A 101 2.59 2.24 7.48
CA VAL A 101 1.13 2.18 7.58
C VAL A 101 0.68 0.83 8.16
N ALA A 102 1.23 -0.29 7.70
CA ALA A 102 0.92 -1.62 8.27
C ALA A 102 1.18 -1.70 9.77
N VAL A 103 2.32 -1.18 10.22
CA VAL A 103 2.71 -1.15 11.65
C VAL A 103 1.72 -0.31 12.46
N PHE A 104 1.38 0.89 11.99
CA PHE A 104 0.43 1.77 12.70
C PHE A 104 -1.00 1.23 12.70
N TRP A 105 -1.38 0.45 11.69
CA TRP A 105 -2.70 -0.17 11.59
C TRP A 105 -2.81 -1.52 12.29
N TRP A 106 -1.71 -2.07 12.81
CA TRP A 106 -1.70 -3.36 13.50
C TRP A 106 -2.78 -3.50 14.59
N PRO A 107 -3.00 -2.50 15.48
CA PRO A 107 -4.02 -2.61 16.52
C PRO A 107 -5.45 -2.70 15.96
N ALA A 108 -5.76 -1.96 14.90
CA ALA A 108 -7.09 -1.99 14.27
C ALA A 108 -7.34 -3.29 13.48
N ILE A 109 -6.27 -3.96 13.01
CA ILE A 109 -6.36 -5.23 12.29
C ILE A 109 -6.52 -6.41 13.26
N PHE A 110 -5.77 -6.43 14.37
CA PHE A 110 -5.62 -7.65 15.20
C PHE A 110 -6.03 -7.53 16.67
N ILE A 111 -6.23 -6.31 17.22
CA ILE A 111 -6.46 -6.11 18.65
C ILE A 111 -7.92 -5.74 18.96
N GLN A 112 -8.63 -5.11 18.02
CA GLN A 112 -10.08 -4.86 18.10
C GLN A 112 -10.87 -6.13 17.77
#